data_AF-A0A3B0KSD8-F1
#
_entry.id   AF-A0A3B0KSD8-F1
#
_cell.length_a   1.000
_cell.length_b   1.000
_cell.length_c   1.000
_cell.angle_alpha   90.00
_cell.angle_beta   90.00
_cell.angle_gamma   90.00
#
_symmetry.space_group_name_H-M   'P 1'
#
loop_
_entity.id
_entity.type
_entity.pdbx_description
1 polymer ?
#
loop_
_entity_poly.entity_id
_entity_poly.type
_entity_poly.pdbx_seq_one_letter_code
_entity_poly.pdbx_strand_id
1 'polypeptide(L)'
;MPLPRELDYEQRERLQHWLGKFELELDHRTRTQLSDALAVAKLFEKVHPGLVDFRCYVPRSSLALKKQNWHIFNVRTLKRINMSLSQRDLYRLASGSSWALETLLYKLMLTDDEAARVAGGQELDEFDY
;
A
#
# COMPACT_ATOMS: atom_id res chain seq x y z
N MET A 1 1.08 -11.76 8.88
CA MET A 1 -0.40 -11.79 8.74
C MET A 1 -0.73 -12.15 7.29
N PRO A 2 -1.59 -13.13 7.00
CA PRO A 2 -2.10 -13.32 5.63
C PRO A 2 -2.99 -12.12 5.21
N LEU A 3 -3.06 -11.79 3.92
CA LEU A 3 -4.07 -10.87 3.44
C LEU A 3 -5.47 -11.47 3.71
N PRO A 4 -6.40 -10.74 4.39
CA PRO A 4 -7.75 -11.23 4.64
C PRO A 4 -8.54 -11.39 3.32
N ARG A 5 -9.71 -12.03 3.44
CA ARG A 5 -10.68 -12.25 2.35
C ARG A 5 -10.98 -10.95 1.60
N GLU A 6 -11.42 -11.12 0.37
CA GLU A 6 -11.89 -10.10 -0.55
C GLU A 6 -12.72 -9.01 0.15
N LEU A 7 -12.48 -7.73 -0.17
CA LEU A 7 -13.19 -6.59 0.43
C LEU A 7 -14.69 -6.65 0.13
N ASP A 8 -15.51 -6.25 1.08
CA ASP A 8 -16.96 -6.04 0.86
C ASP A 8 -17.22 -4.78 0.02
N TYR A 9 -18.49 -4.55 -0.33
CA TYR A 9 -18.89 -3.42 -1.18
C TYR A 9 -18.51 -2.07 -0.56
N GLU A 10 -18.82 -1.88 0.73
CA GLU A 10 -18.58 -0.62 1.44
C GLU A 10 -17.08 -0.33 1.57
N GLN A 11 -16.28 -1.35 1.87
CA GLN A 11 -14.83 -1.25 1.92
C GLN A 11 -14.22 -0.87 0.57
N ARG A 12 -14.74 -1.43 -0.54
CA ARG A 12 -14.28 -1.08 -1.89
C ARG A 12 -14.68 0.34 -2.26
N GLU A 13 -15.89 0.77 -1.94
CA GLU A 13 -16.36 2.13 -2.21
C GLU A 13 -15.51 3.17 -1.46
N ARG A 14 -15.26 2.92 -0.16
CA ARG A 14 -14.33 3.74 0.64
C ARG A 14 -12.93 3.79 0.05
N LEU A 15 -12.40 2.64 -0.37
CA LEU A 15 -11.08 2.56 -1.01
C LEU A 15 -11.04 3.37 -2.31
N GLN A 16 -12.06 3.25 -3.16
CA GLN A 16 -12.14 4.01 -4.42
C GLN A 16 -12.15 5.52 -4.16
N HIS A 17 -12.95 5.98 -3.20
CA HIS A 17 -12.98 7.39 -2.83
C HIS A 17 -11.61 7.88 -2.31
N TRP A 18 -10.93 7.09 -1.49
CA TRP A 18 -9.58 7.42 -1.00
C TRP A 18 -8.54 7.44 -2.12
N LEU A 19 -8.58 6.47 -3.04
CA LEU A 19 -7.69 6.44 -4.21
C LEU A 19 -7.91 7.62 -5.16
N GLY A 20 -9.14 8.16 -5.21
CA GLY A 20 -9.46 9.39 -5.92
C GLY A 20 -8.60 10.60 -5.49
N LYS A 21 -8.18 10.66 -4.21
CA LYS A 21 -7.26 11.70 -3.72
C LYS A 21 -5.88 11.65 -4.39
N PHE A 22 -5.51 10.51 -4.96
CA PHE A 22 -4.23 10.27 -5.62
C PHE A 22 -4.37 10.18 -7.15
N GLU A 23 -5.54 10.50 -7.70
CA GLU A 23 -5.89 10.36 -9.12
C GLU A 23 -5.70 8.91 -9.62
N LEU A 24 -5.98 7.93 -8.75
CA LEU A 24 -5.86 6.52 -9.07
C LEU A 24 -7.23 5.84 -9.18
N GLU A 25 -7.48 5.23 -10.33
CA GLU A 25 -8.61 4.32 -10.53
C GLU A 25 -8.10 2.90 -10.73
N LEU A 26 -8.67 1.94 -9.98
CA LEU A 26 -8.36 0.52 -10.13
C LEU A 26 -9.10 -0.05 -11.33
N ASP A 27 -8.64 0.28 -12.52
CA ASP A 27 -9.02 -0.38 -13.78
C ASP A 27 -8.05 -1.55 -14.09
N HIS A 28 -8.20 -2.21 -15.24
CA HIS A 28 -7.30 -3.30 -15.63
C HIS A 28 -5.85 -2.82 -15.86
N ARG A 29 -5.68 -1.61 -16.41
CA ARG A 29 -4.38 -1.04 -16.79
C ARG A 29 -3.56 -0.67 -15.55
N THR A 30 -4.16 0.06 -14.63
CA THR A 30 -3.57 0.48 -13.36
C THR A 30 -3.24 -0.73 -12.49
N ARG A 31 -4.10 -1.75 -12.42
CA ARG A 31 -3.78 -3.01 -11.72
C ARG A 31 -2.54 -3.69 -12.31
N THR A 32 -2.39 -3.67 -13.64
CA THR A 32 -1.20 -4.20 -14.31
C THR A 32 0.05 -3.40 -13.94
N GLN A 33 -0.05 -2.07 -13.85
CA GLN A 33 1.07 -1.21 -13.44
C GLN A 33 1.44 -1.44 -11.96
N LEU A 34 0.43 -1.55 -11.09
CA LEU A 34 0.59 -1.80 -9.65
C LEU A 34 1.04 -3.24 -9.33
N SER A 35 1.11 -4.13 -10.31
CA SER A 35 1.70 -5.46 -10.13
C SER A 35 3.21 -5.42 -9.89
N ASP A 36 3.90 -4.33 -10.26
CA ASP A 36 5.27 -4.06 -9.82
C ASP A 36 5.24 -3.29 -8.49
N ALA A 37 5.93 -3.81 -7.47
CA ALA A 37 5.99 -3.20 -6.16
C ALA A 37 6.52 -1.76 -6.20
N LEU A 38 7.33 -1.37 -7.20
CA LEU A 38 7.79 0.01 -7.34
C LEU A 38 6.63 1.01 -7.52
N ALA A 39 5.61 0.66 -8.31
CA ALA A 39 4.46 1.53 -8.52
C ALA A 39 3.64 1.70 -7.22
N VAL A 40 3.50 0.61 -6.47
CA VAL A 40 2.86 0.61 -5.15
C VAL A 40 3.70 1.39 -4.14
N ALA A 41 5.03 1.24 -4.17
CA ALA A 41 5.94 1.95 -3.27
C ALA A 41 5.85 3.47 -3.45
N LYS A 42 5.68 3.96 -4.68
CA LYS A 42 5.41 5.39 -4.93
C LYS A 42 4.14 5.88 -4.24
N LEU A 43 3.09 5.06 -4.21
CA LEU A 43 1.85 5.41 -3.50
C LEU A 43 2.08 5.42 -1.99
N PHE A 44 2.79 4.42 -1.44
CA PHE A 44 3.14 4.38 -0.02
C PHE A 44 3.93 5.61 0.42
N GLU A 45 4.85 6.11 -0.41
CA GLU A 45 5.61 7.32 -0.12
C GLU A 45 4.74 8.58 -0.10
N LYS A 46 3.68 8.65 -0.93
CA LYS A 46 2.74 9.77 -0.89
C LYS A 46 1.93 9.80 0.42
N VAL A 47 1.62 8.63 0.97
CA VAL A 47 0.85 8.48 2.22
C VAL A 47 1.75 8.65 3.44
N HIS A 48 2.93 8.03 3.42
CA HIS A 48 3.92 8.06 4.48
C HIS A 48 5.26 8.56 3.92
N PRO A 49 5.49 9.88 3.85
CA PRO A 49 6.75 10.42 3.35
C PRO A 49 7.98 9.91 4.12
N GLY A 50 9.04 9.53 3.41
CA GLY A 50 10.27 8.98 3.99
C GLY A 50 10.22 7.50 4.36
N LEU A 51 9.12 6.80 4.03
CA LEU A 51 8.98 5.38 4.33
C LEU A 51 9.73 4.48 3.33
N VAL A 52 9.87 4.93 2.09
CA VAL A 52 10.39 4.12 0.97
C VAL A 52 11.80 4.56 0.57
N ASP A 53 12.73 3.61 0.54
CA ASP A 53 14.03 3.80 -0.09
C ASP A 53 13.99 3.37 -1.57
N PHE A 54 13.76 4.33 -2.46
CA PHE A 54 13.66 4.08 -3.90
C PHE A 54 14.92 3.47 -4.54
N ARG A 55 16.09 3.62 -3.91
CA ARG A 55 17.36 3.08 -4.44
C ARG A 55 17.38 1.55 -4.45
N CYS A 56 16.52 0.93 -3.65
CA CYS A 56 16.38 -0.52 -3.57
C CYS A 56 15.54 -1.14 -4.70
N TYR A 57 14.97 -0.34 -5.61
CA TYR A 57 14.04 -0.83 -6.63
C TYR A 57 14.53 -0.55 -8.05
N VAL A 58 14.22 -1.47 -8.95
CA VAL A 58 14.40 -1.30 -10.40
C VAL A 58 13.06 -1.64 -11.05
N PRO A 59 12.55 -0.89 -12.04
CA PRO A 59 11.32 -1.26 -12.75
C PRO A 59 11.43 -2.64 -13.39
N ARG A 60 10.47 -3.54 -13.13
CA ARG A 60 10.48 -4.93 -13.61
C ARG A 60 9.18 -5.28 -14.32
N SER A 61 9.30 -5.91 -15.49
CA SER A 61 8.15 -6.40 -16.27
C SER A 61 7.88 -7.89 -16.05
N SER A 62 8.93 -8.71 -15.79
CA SER A 62 8.78 -10.16 -15.60
C SER A 62 8.27 -10.51 -14.20
N LEU A 63 7.44 -11.54 -14.09
CA LEU A 63 6.87 -12.00 -12.82
C LEU A 63 7.94 -12.35 -11.79
N ALA A 64 9.01 -13.04 -12.20
CA ALA A 64 10.11 -13.42 -11.32
C ALA A 64 10.81 -12.19 -10.71
N LEU A 65 11.05 -11.16 -11.52
CA LEU A 65 11.69 -9.93 -11.06
C LEU A 65 10.73 -9.05 -10.25
N LYS A 66 9.44 -9.00 -10.61
CA LYS A 66 8.41 -8.35 -9.79
C LYS A 66 8.32 -8.97 -8.40
N LYS A 67 8.40 -10.29 -8.27
CA LYS A 67 8.46 -10.98 -6.97
C LYS A 67 9.66 -10.52 -6.13
N GLN A 68 10.81 -10.29 -6.76
CA GLN A 68 11.98 -9.75 -6.07
C GLN A 68 11.73 -8.34 -5.55
N ASN A 69 11.14 -7.46 -6.37
CA ASN A 69 10.73 -6.12 -5.92
C ASN A 69 9.73 -6.19 -4.75
N TRP A 70 8.74 -7.08 -4.83
CA TRP A 70 7.78 -7.32 -3.74
C TRP A 70 8.43 -7.84 -2.47
N HIS A 71 9.46 -8.69 -2.59
CA HIS A 71 10.21 -9.17 -1.43
C HIS A 71 11.00 -8.03 -0.76
N ILE A 72 11.69 -7.20 -1.55
CA ILE A 72 12.40 -6.01 -1.06
C ILE A 72 11.42 -5.07 -0.36
N PHE A 73 10.29 -4.78 -1.00
CA PHE A 73 9.22 -3.94 -0.45
C PHE A 73 8.69 -4.47 0.88
N ASN A 74 8.49 -5.78 0.98
CA ASN A 74 8.00 -6.40 2.20
C ASN A 74 8.99 -6.24 3.39
N VAL A 75 10.28 -6.51 3.14
CA VAL A 75 11.31 -6.47 4.19
C VAL A 75 11.67 -5.03 4.59
N ARG A 76 11.75 -4.11 3.62
CA ARG A 76 12.23 -2.75 3.84
C ARG A 76 11.13 -1.76 4.19
N THR A 77 9.92 -1.95 3.68
CA THR A 77 8.81 -0.99 3.84
C THR A 77 7.68 -1.57 4.66
N LEU A 78 7.02 -2.65 4.20
CA LEU A 78 5.81 -3.16 4.87
C LEU A 78 6.09 -3.63 6.30
N LYS A 79 7.26 -4.21 6.56
CA LYS A 79 7.66 -4.63 7.90
C LYS A 79 7.76 -3.45 8.89
N ARG A 80 8.15 -2.26 8.44
CA ARG A 80 8.31 -1.06 9.30
C ARG A 80 6.98 -0.54 9.85
N ILE A 81 5.91 -0.73 9.10
CA ILE A 81 4.53 -0.34 9.47
C ILE A 81 3.68 -1.54 9.87
N ASN A 82 4.32 -2.65 10.26
CA ASN A 82 3.65 -3.87 10.70
C ASN A 82 2.68 -4.53 9.69
N MET A 83 2.90 -4.32 8.38
CA MET A 83 2.11 -4.88 7.28
C MET A 83 2.77 -6.08 6.58
N SER A 84 3.67 -6.78 7.26
CA SER A 84 4.42 -7.88 6.64
C SER A 84 3.51 -8.97 6.03
N LEU A 85 3.80 -9.33 4.77
CA LEU A 85 3.04 -10.27 3.96
C LEU A 85 3.76 -11.61 3.81
N SER A 86 2.99 -12.66 3.56
CA SER A 86 3.51 -14.00 3.26
C SER A 86 4.04 -14.09 1.82
N GLN A 87 4.94 -15.03 1.55
CA GLN A 87 5.45 -15.28 0.19
C GLN A 87 4.32 -15.59 -0.81
N ARG A 88 3.24 -16.23 -0.35
CA ARG A 88 2.06 -16.51 -1.18
C ARG A 88 1.34 -15.22 -1.58
N ASP A 89 1.24 -14.26 -0.67
CA ASP A 89 0.58 -12.98 -0.93
C ASP A 89 1.45 -12.09 -1.83
N LEU A 90 2.78 -12.10 -1.64
CA LEU A 90 3.72 -11.43 -2.55
C LEU A 90 3.63 -11.99 -3.98
N TYR A 91 3.46 -13.30 -4.13
CA TYR A 91 3.24 -13.92 -5.44
C TYR A 91 1.95 -13.43 -6.10
N ARG A 92 0.84 -13.39 -5.34
CA ARG A 92 -0.46 -12.90 -5.82
C ARG A 92 -0.40 -11.43 -6.26
N LEU A 93 0.32 -10.61 -5.51
CA LEU A 93 0.56 -9.21 -5.87
C LEU A 93 1.39 -9.08 -7.14
N ALA A 94 2.49 -9.84 -7.24
CA ALA A 94 3.35 -9.85 -8.42
C ALA A 94 2.62 -10.35 -9.68
N SER A 95 1.64 -11.25 -9.53
CA SER A 95 0.80 -11.74 -10.63
C SER A 95 -0.34 -10.80 -11.01
N GLY A 96 -0.48 -9.64 -10.34
CA GLY A 96 -1.55 -8.68 -10.62
C GLY A 96 -2.92 -9.12 -10.10
N SER A 97 -2.97 -9.90 -9.01
CA SER A 97 -4.23 -10.31 -8.40
C SER A 97 -4.99 -9.11 -7.85
N SER A 98 -6.17 -8.83 -8.42
CA SER A 98 -7.00 -7.66 -8.08
C SER A 98 -7.32 -7.57 -6.60
N TRP A 99 -7.84 -8.67 -6.01
CA TRP A 99 -8.24 -8.69 -4.61
C TRP A 99 -7.04 -8.51 -3.66
N ALA A 100 -5.87 -9.10 -3.97
CA ALA A 100 -4.69 -8.97 -3.12
C ALA A 100 -4.18 -7.53 -3.08
N LEU A 101 -4.19 -6.85 -4.23
CA LEU A 101 -3.82 -5.45 -4.33
C LEU A 101 -4.82 -4.55 -3.60
N GLU A 102 -6.11 -4.75 -3.82
CA GLU A 102 -7.18 -4.01 -3.13
C GLU A 102 -7.06 -4.13 -1.62
N THR A 103 -6.88 -5.35 -1.09
CA THR A 103 -6.71 -5.55 0.35
C THR A 103 -5.45 -4.86 0.90
N LEU A 104 -4.34 -4.84 0.14
CA LEU A 104 -3.13 -4.13 0.57
C LEU A 104 -3.35 -2.61 0.60
N LEU A 105 -3.99 -2.05 -0.42
CA LEU A 105 -4.29 -0.62 -0.50
C LEU A 105 -5.29 -0.19 0.58
N TYR A 106 -6.28 -1.02 0.87
CA TYR A 106 -7.21 -0.77 1.98
C TYR A 106 -6.50 -0.70 3.33
N LYS A 107 -5.52 -1.59 3.58
CA LYS A 107 -4.69 -1.51 4.80
C LYS A 107 -3.87 -0.22 4.85
N LEU A 108 -3.31 0.23 3.72
CA LEU A 108 -2.61 1.51 3.63
C LEU A 108 -3.54 2.68 3.97
N MET A 109 -4.76 2.69 3.43
CA MET A 109 -5.77 3.71 3.75
C MET A 109 -6.06 3.77 5.25
N LEU A 110 -6.21 2.62 5.93
CA LEU A 110 -6.43 2.61 7.38
C LEU A 110 -5.27 3.25 8.16
N THR A 111 -4.03 3.08 7.70
CA THR A 111 -2.89 3.76 8.36
C THR A 111 -2.83 5.25 8.10
N ASP A 112 -3.33 5.71 6.96
CA ASP A 112 -3.50 7.13 6.66
C ASP A 112 -4.54 7.75 7.60
N ASP A 113 -5.68 7.08 7.77
CA ASP A 113 -6.73 7.48 8.71
C ASP A 113 -6.24 7.52 10.16
N GLU A 114 -5.47 6.52 10.60
CA GLU A 114 -4.87 6.49 11.94
C GLU A 114 -3.87 7.63 12.13
N ALA A 115 -2.98 7.89 11.16
CA ALA A 115 -2.02 8.97 11.21
C ALA A 115 -2.70 10.35 11.29
N ALA A 116 -3.77 10.56 10.52
CA ALA A 116 -4.55 11.80 10.55
C ALA A 116 -5.22 12.05 11.92
N ARG A 117 -5.68 10.99 12.60
CA ARG A 117 -6.27 11.10 13.94
C ARG A 117 -5.25 11.46 15.01
N VAL A 118 -4.03 10.92 14.92
CA VAL A 118 -2.94 11.27 15.83
C VAL A 118 -2.52 12.72 15.64
N ALA A 119 -2.37 13.17 14.38
CA ALA A 119 -2.01 14.56 14.07
C ALA A 119 -3.07 15.57 14.56
N GLY A 120 -4.36 15.27 14.40
CA GLY A 120 -5.45 16.13 14.89
C GLY A 120 -5.66 16.10 16.41
N GLY A 121 -5.01 15.18 17.14
CA GLY A 121 -5.11 15.05 18.59
C GLY A 121 -4.02 15.78 19.38
N GLN A 122 -2.98 16.32 18.73
CA GLN A 122 -1.86 17.00 19.41
C GLN A 122 -2.01 18.52 19.55
N GLU A 123 -3.13 19.12 19.12
CA GLU A 123 -3.29 20.58 19.10
C GLU A 123 -3.98 21.18 20.35
N LEU A 124 -4.19 20.39 21.42
CA LEU A 124 -4.94 20.84 22.63
C LEU A 124 -4.17 20.81 23.96
N ASP A 125 -2.86 20.59 23.98
CA ASP A 125 -2.09 20.47 25.24
C ASP A 125 -0.94 21.50 25.41
N GLU A 126 -0.89 22.60 24.65
CA GLU A 126 0.22 23.59 24.77
C GLU A 126 -0.24 25.06 24.94
N PHE A 127 -1.33 25.29 25.66
CA PHE A 127 -1.66 26.63 26.20
C PHE A 127 -2.26 26.54 27.60
N ASP A 128 -1.46 26.14 28.58
CA ASP A 128 -1.67 26.56 29.97
C ASP A 128 -0.34 26.46 30.75
N TYR A 129 0.44 27.56 30.74
CA TYR A 129 1.12 28.16 31.91
C TYR A 129 1.86 29.45 31.54
#